data_AF-A0A9R1CWV3-F1
#
_entry.id   AF-A0A9R1CWV3-F1
#
_cell.length_a   1.000
_cell.length_b   1.000
_cell.length_c   1.000
_cell.angle_alpha   90.00
_cell.angle_beta   90.00
_cell.angle_gamma   90.00
#
_symmetry.space_group_name_H-M   'P 1'
#
loop_
_entity.id
_entity.type
_entity.pdbx_description
1 polymer ?
#
loop_
_entity_poly.entity_id
_entity_poly.type
_entity_poly.pdbx_seq_one_letter_code
_entity_poly.pdbx_strand_id
1 'polypeptide(L)'
;MREYKVFKLLALRQGTSERTGQEWKSREVVLESTDEVMYPDLIVATLRGDWAENPDFKEGDIVEAGLSFFAHEKDGRWYNNVRIIKIDKR
;
A
#
# COMPACT_ATOMS: atom_id res chain seq x y z
N MET A 1 2.31 -6.27 -12.94
CA MET A 1 2.38 -6.59 -11.50
C MET A 1 3.81 -7.04 -11.22
N ARG A 2 4.28 -6.92 -9.98
CA ARG A 2 5.63 -7.35 -9.56
C ARG A 2 5.56 -8.06 -8.23
N GLU A 3 6.54 -8.91 -7.97
CA GLU A 3 6.68 -9.61 -6.71
C GLU A 3 7.32 -8.71 -5.65
N TYR A 4 6.82 -8.80 -4.43
CA TYR A 4 7.33 -8.10 -3.26
C TYR A 4 7.23 -8.99 -2.03
N LYS A 5 8.11 -8.74 -1.06
CA LYS A 5 7.93 -9.22 0.29
C LYS A 5 7.22 -8.16 1.13
N VAL A 6 6.22 -8.58 1.90
CA VAL A 6 5.52 -7.69 2.84
C VAL A 6 6.44 -7.43 4.02
N PHE A 7 7.10 -6.28 4.05
CA PHE A 7 8.04 -5.94 5.12
C PHE A 7 7.32 -5.47 6.38
N LYS A 8 6.32 -4.59 6.25
CA LYS A 8 5.51 -4.10 7.36
C LYS A 8 4.05 -3.89 7.00
N LEU A 9 3.16 -4.26 7.92
CA LEU A 9 1.74 -3.90 7.89
C LEU A 9 1.48 -2.83 8.96
N LEU A 10 1.21 -1.59 8.53
CA LEU A 10 0.97 -0.50 9.47
C LEU A 10 -0.45 -0.53 10.04
N ALA A 11 -0.73 0.33 11.02
CA ALA A 11 -2.04 0.40 11.67
C ALA A 11 -3.17 0.69 10.66
N LEU A 12 -4.32 0.03 10.85
CA LEU A 12 -5.54 0.35 10.13
C LEU A 12 -6.00 1.76 10.49
N ARG A 13 -6.25 2.58 9.47
CA ARG A 13 -6.91 3.88 9.60
C ARG A 13 -8.31 3.76 9.01
N GLN A 14 -9.29 4.37 9.65
CA GLN A 14 -10.67 4.39 9.17
C GLN A 14 -11.38 5.67 9.59
N GLY A 15 -12.47 5.99 8.90
CA GLY A 15 -13.32 7.13 9.23
C GLY A 15 -14.43 7.32 8.20
N THR A 16 -15.09 8.47 8.25
CA THR A 16 -16.15 8.85 7.31
C THR A 16 -15.67 10.02 6.46
N SER A 17 -15.86 9.96 5.15
CA SER A 17 -15.50 11.06 4.26
C SER A 17 -16.42 12.25 4.48
N GLU A 18 -15.88 13.41 4.84
CA GLU A 18 -16.65 14.64 4.97
C GLU A 18 -17.31 15.07 3.65
N ARG A 19 -16.71 14.69 2.51
CA ARG A 19 -17.21 15.06 1.18
C ARG A 19 -18.35 14.17 0.68
N THR A 20 -18.29 12.87 0.97
CA THR A 20 -19.24 11.89 0.40
C THR A 20 -20.11 11.21 1.44
N GLY A 21 -19.81 11.37 2.74
CA GLY A 21 -20.48 10.65 3.83
C GLY A 21 -20.16 9.15 3.90
N GLN A 22 -19.28 8.64 3.02
CA GLN A 22 -18.97 7.21 2.95
C GLN A 22 -17.87 6.83 3.94
N GLU A 23 -18.00 5.67 4.58
CA GLU A 23 -16.93 5.08 5.37
C GLU A 23 -15.73 4.72 4.48
N TRP A 24 -14.52 4.91 5.01
CA TRP A 24 -13.28 4.55 4.37
C TRP A 24 -12.39 3.78 5.33
N LYS A 25 -11.64 2.82 4.77
CA LYS A 25 -10.60 2.06 5.45
C LYS A 25 -9.33 2.13 4.62
N SER A 26 -8.20 2.36 5.28
CA SER A 26 -6.90 2.54 4.65
C SER A 26 -5.81 1.95 5.53
N ARG A 27 -4.86 1.22 4.93
CA ARG A 27 -3.71 0.66 5.63
C ARG A 27 -2.48 0.82 4.77
N GLU A 28 -1.42 1.38 5.34
CA GLU A 28 -0.12 1.48 4.67
C GLU A 28 0.63 0.16 4.83
N VAL A 29 1.30 -0.25 3.76
CA VAL A 29 2.14 -1.44 3.69
C VAL A 29 3.51 -1.05 3.18
N VAL A 30 4.56 -1.52 3.83
CA VAL A 30 5.92 -1.42 3.31
C VAL A 30 6.22 -2.70 2.55
N LEU A 31 6.52 -2.55 1.26
CA LEU A 31 6.89 -3.64 0.35
C LEU A 31 8.39 -3.56 0.08
N GLU A 32 9.07 -4.70 0.20
CA GLU A 32 10.48 -4.91 -0.11
C GLU A 32 10.59 -5.60 -1.47
N SER A 33 11.44 -5.08 -2.36
CA SER A 33 11.73 -5.75 -3.63
C SER A 33 12.34 -7.13 -3.38
N THR A 34 12.00 -8.14 -4.18
CA THR A 34 12.57 -9.49 -4.07
C THR A 34 13.88 -9.67 -4.83
N ASP A 35 14.46 -8.59 -5.35
CA ASP A 35 15.77 -8.61 -6.00
C ASP A 35 16.87 -9.06 -5.01
N GLU A 36 17.74 -9.98 -5.44
CA GLU A 36 18.85 -10.52 -4.63
C GLU A 36 20.01 -9.51 -4.52
N VAL A 37 19.79 -8.42 -3.78
CA VAL A 37 20.77 -7.35 -3.52
C VAL A 37 20.90 -7.08 -2.03
N MET A 38 22.04 -6.50 -1.61
CA MET A 38 22.34 -6.24 -0.19
C MET A 38 21.33 -5.28 0.49
N TYR A 39 20.76 -4.36 -0.28
CA TYR A 39 19.79 -3.36 0.19
C TYR A 39 18.63 -3.28 -0.80
N PRO A 40 17.61 -4.13 -0.65
CA PRO A 40 16.46 -4.12 -1.54
C PRO A 40 15.69 -2.80 -1.40
N ASP A 41 15.11 -2.34 -2.50
CA ASP A 41 14.27 -1.14 -2.49
C ASP A 41 13.01 -1.38 -1.64
N LEU A 42 12.67 -0.38 -0.83
CA LEU A 42 11.45 -0.36 -0.03
C LEU A 42 10.48 0.69 -0.59
N ILE A 43 9.21 0.33 -0.67
CA ILE A 43 8.14 1.25 -1.05
C ILE A 43 6.99 1.20 -0.07
N VAL A 44 6.51 2.38 0.35
CA VAL A 44 5.27 2.50 1.13
C VAL A 44 4.12 2.63 0.14
N ALA A 45 3.16 1.72 0.21
CA ALA A 45 1.97 1.73 -0.63
C ALA A 45 0.70 1.55 0.21
N THR A 46 -0.43 2.02 -0.31
CA THR A 46 -1.70 2.06 0.42
C THR A 46 -2.68 0.97 -0.06
N LEU A 47 -3.14 0.13 0.88
CA LEU A 47 -4.34 -0.69 0.75
C LEU A 47 -5.58 0.14 1.11
N ARG A 48 -6.73 -0.17 0.48
CA ARG A 48 -8.01 0.47 0.77
C ARG A 48 -9.13 -0.57 0.90
N GLY A 49 -10.19 -0.19 1.60
CA GLY A 49 -11.39 -1.02 1.74
C GLY A 49 -11.09 -2.34 2.44
N ASP A 50 -11.64 -3.44 1.93
CA ASP A 50 -11.53 -4.77 2.56
C ASP A 50 -10.08 -5.24 2.66
N TRP A 51 -9.26 -4.99 1.64
CA TRP A 51 -7.82 -5.31 1.71
C TRP A 51 -7.10 -4.57 2.84
N ALA A 52 -7.54 -3.35 3.18
CA ALA A 52 -6.94 -2.62 4.29
C ALA A 52 -7.29 -3.25 5.63
N GLU A 53 -8.53 -3.73 5.80
CA GLU A 53 -9.01 -4.29 7.06
C GLU A 53 -8.52 -5.72 7.27
N ASN A 54 -8.77 -6.58 6.29
CA ASN A 54 -8.55 -8.02 6.34
C ASN A 54 -7.68 -8.47 5.14
N PRO A 55 -6.39 -8.14 5.11
CA PRO A 55 -5.49 -8.67 4.09
C PRO A 55 -5.30 -10.18 4.27
N ASP A 56 -5.32 -10.93 3.17
CA ASP A 56 -5.08 -12.39 3.16
C ASP A 56 -3.59 -12.77 3.33
N PHE A 57 -2.76 -11.82 3.74
CA PHE A 57 -1.31 -11.94 3.90
C PHE A 57 -0.84 -11.24 5.17
N LYS A 58 0.36 -11.62 5.63
CA LYS A 58 1.03 -11.05 6.82
C LYS A 58 2.46 -10.59 6.51
N GLU A 59 3.09 -9.91 7.46
CA GLU A 59 4.52 -9.58 7.37
C GLU A 59 5.35 -10.84 7.09
N GLY A 60 6.29 -10.73 6.16
CA GLY A 60 7.15 -11.81 5.67
C GLY A 60 6.58 -12.61 4.48
N ASP A 61 5.27 -12.52 4.19
CA ASP A 61 4.70 -13.21 3.03
C ASP A 61 5.18 -12.56 1.72
N ILE A 62 5.28 -13.38 0.66
CA ILE A 62 5.51 -12.92 -0.71
C ILE A 62 4.17 -12.67 -1.39
N VAL A 63 4.06 -11.53 -2.06
CA VAL A 63 2.86 -11.08 -2.76
C VAL A 63 3.19 -10.62 -4.16
N GLU A 64 2.27 -10.82 -5.09
CA GLU A 64 2.29 -10.13 -6.37
C GLU A 64 1.41 -8.88 -6.28
N ALA A 65 2.01 -7.69 -6.41
CA ALA A 65 1.31 -6.41 -6.29
C ALA A 65 1.35 -5.61 -7.60
N GLY A 66 0.22 -5.02 -7.95
CA GLY A 66 0.10 -3.94 -8.93
C GLY A 66 0.05 -2.59 -8.21
N LEU A 67 0.99 -1.70 -8.56
CA LEU A 67 1.08 -0.36 -8.00
C LEU A 67 0.63 0.70 -9.01
N SER A 68 -0.08 1.71 -8.52
CA SER A 68 -0.44 2.93 -9.25
C SER A 68 0.16 4.14 -8.54
N PHE A 69 0.67 5.08 -9.33
CA PHE A 69 1.36 6.27 -8.87
C PHE A 69 0.60 7.51 -9.31
N PHE A 70 0.40 8.43 -8.39
CA PHE A 70 -0.14 9.75 -8.72
C PHE A 70 0.57 10.82 -7.92
N ALA A 71 0.85 11.93 -8.59
CA ALA A 71 1.39 13.11 -7.97
C ALA A 71 0.26 14.11 -7.74
N HIS A 72 0.27 14.77 -6.59
CA HIS A 72 -0.61 15.90 -6.33
C HIS A 72 0.20 17.04 -5.71
N GLU A 73 -0.21 18.26 -6.05
CA GLU A 73 0.35 19.49 -5.51
C GLU A 73 -0.50 19.96 -4.33
N LYS A 74 0.17 20.39 -3.26
CA LYS A 74 -0.43 21.00 -2.07
C LYS A 74 0.52 22.05 -1.50
N ASP A 75 0.05 23.29 -1.40
CA ASP A 75 0.78 24.43 -0.81
C ASP A 75 2.16 24.67 -1.44
N GLY A 76 2.24 24.57 -2.77
CA GLY A 76 3.46 24.69 -3.58
C GLY A 76 4.36 23.44 -3.56
N ARG A 77 3.96 22.35 -2.89
CA ARG A 77 4.77 21.13 -2.73
C ARG A 77 4.11 19.95 -3.42
N TRP A 78 4.93 19.11 -4.05
CA TRP A 78 4.48 17.92 -4.76
C TRP A 78 4.67 16.67 -3.92
N TYR A 79 3.65 15.82 -3.91
CA TYR A 79 3.62 14.58 -3.15
C TYR A 79 3.21 13.43 -4.06
N ASN A 80 3.96 12.34 -3.98
CA ASN A 80 3.55 11.09 -4.59
C ASN A 80 2.62 10.34 -3.63
N ASN A 81 1.64 9.68 -4.21
CA ASN A 81 0.88 8.64 -3.56
C ASN A 81 1.03 7.36 -4.36
N VAL A 82 1.34 6.29 -3.65
CA VAL A 82 1.47 4.96 -4.20
C VAL A 82 0.31 4.12 -3.66
N ARG A 83 -0.52 3.63 -4.57
CA ARG A 83 -1.68 2.81 -4.23
C ARG A 83 -1.50 1.40 -4.77
N ILE A 84 -1.88 0.43 -3.95
CA ILE A 84 -2.04 -0.96 -4.40
C ILE A 84 -3.40 -1.06 -5.11
N ILE A 85 -3.36 -1.38 -6.40
CA ILE A 85 -4.56 -1.55 -7.24
C ILE A 85 -4.95 -3.01 -7.43
N LYS A 86 -4.00 -3.92 -7.19
CA LYS A 86 -4.20 -5.37 -7.16
C LYS A 86 -3.13 -5.98 -6.27
N ILE A 87 -3.48 -6.98 -5.49
CA ILE A 87 -2.54 -7.73 -4.66
C ILE A 87 -3.05 -9.14 -4.45
N ASP A 88 -2.18 -10.11 -4.69
CA ASP A 88 -2.47 -11.52 -4.50
C ASP A 88 -1.30 -12.16 -3.74
N LYS A 89 -1.61 -13.01 -2.76
CA LYS A 89 -0.60 -13.80 -2.07
C LYS A 89 -0.07 -14.89 -2.99
N ARG A 90 1.26 -15.03 -3.04
CA ARG A 90 1.94 -16.09 -3.81
C ARG A 90 2.10 -17.37 -3.00
#